data_AF-A0A523T9F6-F1
#
_entry.id   AF-A0A523T9F6-F1
#
_cell.length_a   1.000
_cell.length_b   1.000
_cell.length_c   1.000
_cell.angle_alpha   90.00
_cell.angle_beta   90.00
_cell.angle_gamma   90.00
#
_symmetry.space_group_name_H-M   'P 1'
#
loop_
_entity.id
_entity.type
_entity.pdbx_description
1 polymer ?
#
loop_
_entity_poly.entity_id
_entity_poly.type
_entity_poly.pdbx_seq_one_letter_code
_entity_poly.pdbx_strand_id
1 'polypeptide(L)'
;MFHPRESILLLKGKIDKKKIVVTDVQIPPLATHGSTFSGFPLSRLPIDFSVIGVAHSHPSGALRPSVTDLNKFYGRIMLITAYPYQSEQNIIILDRKGKPLKYAVI
;
A
#
# COMPACT_ATOMS: atom_id res chain seq x y z
N MET A 1 -13.74 9.14 -13.79
CA MET A 1 -12.88 7.97 -14.05
C MET A 1 -11.58 8.20 -13.26
N PHE A 2 -11.36 7.48 -12.14
CA PHE A 2 -10.12 7.62 -11.32
C PHE A 2 -8.91 6.90 -11.94
N HIS A 3 -9.14 6.13 -12.99
CA HIS A 3 -8.13 5.74 -13.97
C HIS A 3 -7.80 6.97 -14.82
N PRO A 4 -6.56 7.51 -14.83
CA PRO A 4 -5.33 6.73 -14.98
C PRO A 4 -4.25 6.95 -13.89
N ARG A 5 -4.61 7.41 -12.68
CA ARG A 5 -3.62 7.77 -11.64
C ARG A 5 -3.52 6.72 -10.54
N GLU A 6 -2.32 6.55 -9.99
CA GLU A 6 -2.08 5.69 -8.83
C GLU A 6 -2.75 6.29 -7.58
N SER A 7 -3.48 5.45 -6.85
CA SER A 7 -4.02 5.77 -5.52
C SER A 7 -2.97 5.46 -4.44
N ILE A 8 -3.05 6.13 -3.30
CA ILE A 8 -2.26 5.79 -2.11
C ILE A 8 -3.11 5.84 -0.84
N LEU A 9 -2.92 4.87 0.04
CA LEU A 9 -3.61 4.72 1.32
C LEU A 9 -2.60 4.30 2.40
N LEU A 10 -2.88 4.68 3.63
CA LEU A 10 -2.27 4.11 4.83
C LEU A 10 -3.09 2.90 5.25
N LEU A 11 -2.41 1.80 5.58
CA LEU A 11 -3.02 0.61 6.16
C LEU A 11 -2.97 0.72 7.68
N LYS A 12 -4.12 0.57 8.32
CA LYS A 12 -4.25 0.66 9.77
C LYS A 12 -4.68 -0.68 10.36
N GLY A 13 -4.17 -0.99 11.55
CA GLY A 13 -4.52 -2.22 12.24
C GLY A 13 -3.61 -2.54 13.41
N LYS A 14 -3.42 -3.84 13.66
CA LYS A 14 -2.69 -4.35 14.83
C LYS A 14 -1.60 -5.34 14.41
N ILE A 15 -0.52 -5.33 15.17
CA ILE A 15 0.60 -6.25 15.02
C ILE A 15 0.75 -7.03 16.31
N ASP A 16 0.75 -8.36 16.21
CA ASP A 16 1.19 -9.25 17.29
C ASP A 16 2.45 -10.01 16.85
N LYS A 17 3.00 -10.86 17.75
CA LYS A 17 4.24 -11.62 17.48
C LYS A 17 4.12 -12.62 16.32
N LYS A 18 2.91 -12.98 15.90
CA LYS A 18 2.63 -14.04 14.91
C LYS A 18 1.93 -13.53 13.66
N LYS A 19 1.17 -12.43 13.73
CA LYS A 19 0.36 -11.93 12.61
C LYS A 19 0.24 -10.41 12.59
N ILE A 20 -0.02 -9.91 11.38
CA ILE A 20 -0.42 -8.54 11.08
C ILE A 20 -1.88 -8.61 10.65
N VAL A 21 -2.74 -7.81 11.28
CA VAL A 21 -4.16 -7.71 10.92
C VAL A 21 -4.45 -6.28 10.51
N VAL A 22 -4.80 -6.09 9.24
CA VAL A 22 -5.28 -4.81 8.69
C VAL A 22 -6.78 -4.74 8.91
N THR A 23 -7.28 -3.67 9.52
CA THR A 23 -8.70 -3.50 9.84
C THR A 23 -9.30 -2.24 9.24
N ASP A 24 -8.47 -1.30 8.79
CA ASP A 24 -8.92 0.00 8.30
C ASP A 24 -7.91 0.62 7.31
N VAL A 25 -8.36 1.60 6.54
CA VAL A 25 -7.55 2.35 5.58
C VAL A 25 -7.79 3.86 5.72
N GLN A 26 -6.74 4.65 5.47
CA GLN A 26 -6.84 6.10 5.56
C GLN A 26 -6.13 6.77 4.38
N ILE A 27 -6.74 7.80 3.79
CA ILE A 27 -6.06 8.64 2.81
C ILE A 27 -5.02 9.50 3.57
N PRO A 28 -3.73 9.44 3.23
CA PRO A 28 -2.73 10.25 3.91
C PRO A 28 -2.96 11.75 3.64
N PRO A 29 -2.63 12.63 4.60
CA PRO A 29 -2.72 14.08 4.37
C PRO A 29 -1.81 14.49 3.20
N LEU A 30 -2.31 15.40 2.36
CA LEU A 30 -1.58 15.90 1.18
C LEU A 30 -1.17 14.78 0.21
N ALA A 31 -2.02 13.77 0.04
CA ALA A 31 -1.81 12.72 -0.95
C ALA A 31 -1.69 13.31 -2.37
N THR A 32 -0.66 12.87 -3.08
CA THR A 32 -0.43 13.19 -4.49
C THR A 32 -0.66 11.95 -5.32
N HIS A 33 -1.37 12.15 -6.43
CA HIS A 33 -1.76 11.10 -7.35
C HIS A 33 -1.27 11.48 -8.75
N GLY A 34 -0.39 10.67 -9.32
CA GLY A 34 0.14 10.79 -10.68
C GLY A 34 -0.13 9.52 -11.48
N SER A 35 0.12 9.54 -12.78
CA SER A 35 -0.15 8.37 -13.65
C SER A 35 0.76 7.17 -13.39
N THR A 36 1.95 7.42 -12.82
CA THR A 36 3.00 6.42 -12.58
C THR A 36 3.57 6.50 -11.17
N PHE A 37 2.97 7.33 -10.31
CA PHE A 37 3.41 7.47 -8.94
C PHE A 37 2.28 7.95 -8.05
N SER A 38 2.37 7.61 -6.78
CA SER A 38 1.65 8.26 -5.71
C SER A 38 2.56 8.48 -4.50
N GLY A 39 2.15 9.33 -3.58
CA GLY A 39 2.98 9.69 -2.44
C GLY A 39 2.35 10.72 -1.52
N PHE A 40 2.97 10.90 -0.36
CA PHE A 40 2.61 11.91 0.62
C PHE A 40 3.86 12.32 1.42
N PRO A 41 3.93 13.54 1.95
CA PRO A 41 5.04 13.98 2.77
C PRO A 41 5.00 13.33 4.17
N LEU A 42 5.91 12.39 4.43
CA LEU A 42 6.01 11.69 5.72
C LEU A 42 6.15 12.64 6.92
N SER A 43 6.85 13.77 6.75
CA SER A 43 7.04 14.79 7.78
C SER A 43 5.75 15.50 8.21
N ARG A 44 4.67 15.37 7.44
CA ARG A 44 3.34 15.94 7.72
C ARG A 44 2.36 14.90 8.24
N LEU A 45 2.78 13.65 8.38
CA LEU A 45 1.93 12.60 8.93
C LEU A 45 1.95 12.68 10.46
N PRO A 46 0.82 12.92 11.14
CA PRO A 46 0.75 12.86 12.59
C PRO A 46 1.19 11.47 13.10
N ILE A 47 1.72 11.40 14.32
CA ILE A 47 2.08 10.13 14.93
C ILE A 47 0.81 9.30 15.12
N ASP A 48 0.73 8.16 14.44
CA ASP A 48 -0.33 7.18 14.57
C ASP A 48 0.27 5.77 14.56
N PHE A 49 0.33 5.15 15.74
CA PHE A 49 0.90 3.82 15.92
C PHE A 49 0.04 2.70 15.35
N SER A 50 -1.20 2.99 14.96
CA SER A 50 -2.05 2.02 14.27
C SER A 50 -1.72 1.90 12.78
N VAL A 51 -0.93 2.81 12.20
CA VAL A 51 -0.49 2.70 10.81
C VAL A 51 0.62 1.64 10.69
N ILE A 52 0.30 0.56 9.99
CA ILE A 52 1.13 -0.64 9.85
C ILE A 52 1.69 -0.82 8.44
N GLY A 53 1.27 0.00 7.49
CA GLY A 53 1.71 -0.14 6.10
C GLY A 53 1.20 0.96 5.18
N VAL A 54 1.52 0.79 3.90
CA VAL A 54 1.04 1.62 2.80
C VAL A 54 0.41 0.72 1.73
N ALA A 55 -0.61 1.22 1.05
CA ALA A 55 -1.17 0.59 -0.13
C ALA A 55 -1.19 1.56 -1.29
N HIS A 56 -0.90 1.08 -2.50
CA HIS A 56 -1.09 1.86 -3.71
C HIS A 56 -1.58 1.00 -4.87
N SER A 57 -2.03 1.67 -5.94
CA SER A 57 -2.52 0.99 -7.13
C SER A 57 -1.55 1.14 -8.31
N HIS A 58 -1.49 0.13 -9.17
CA HIS A 58 -0.81 0.15 -10.46
C HIS A 58 -1.83 0.08 -11.60
N PRO A 59 -2.22 1.24 -12.19
CA PRO A 59 -3.11 1.30 -13.35
C PRO A 59 -2.58 0.57 -14.60
N SER A 60 -1.26 0.33 -14.65
CA SER A 60 -0.61 -0.43 -15.72
C SER A 60 -0.92 -1.93 -15.71
N GLY A 61 -1.46 -2.46 -14.61
CA GLY A 61 -1.66 -3.90 -14.41
C GLY A 61 -0.41 -4.66 -13.95
N ALA A 62 0.71 -3.97 -13.74
CA ALA A 62 1.92 -4.60 -13.20
C ALA A 62 1.70 -4.99 -11.73
N LEU A 63 1.71 -6.28 -11.41
CA LEU A 63 1.61 -6.76 -10.03
C LEU A 63 3.01 -7.01 -9.42
N ARG A 64 3.83 -5.96 -9.38
CA ARG A 64 5.19 -6.01 -8.82
C ARG A 64 5.64 -4.62 -8.39
N PRO A 65 6.44 -4.48 -7.32
CA PRO A 65 6.90 -3.17 -6.88
C PRO A 65 7.92 -2.58 -7.88
N SER A 66 7.87 -1.27 -8.06
CA SER A 66 8.95 -0.50 -8.66
C SER A 66 10.10 -0.25 -7.66
N VAL A 67 11.27 0.19 -8.14
CA VAL A 67 12.35 0.65 -7.24
C VAL A 67 11.89 1.84 -6.39
N THR A 68 11.08 2.73 -6.96
CA THR A 68 10.49 3.87 -6.25
C THR A 68 9.55 3.42 -5.14
N ASP A 69 8.77 2.37 -5.36
CA ASP A 69 7.85 1.83 -4.36
C ASP A 69 8.65 1.32 -3.16
N LEU A 70 9.71 0.54 -3.40
CA LEU A 70 10.59 0.02 -2.34
C LEU A 70 11.26 1.16 -1.55
N ASN A 71 11.65 2.25 -2.22
CA ASN A 71 12.24 3.42 -1.57
C ASN A 71 11.22 4.24 -0.77
N LYS A 72 9.94 4.24 -1.16
CA LYS A 72 8.84 4.93 -0.47
C LYS A 72 8.09 4.04 0.52
N PHE A 73 8.60 2.85 0.80
CA PHE A 73 8.00 1.91 1.73
C PHE A 73 7.80 2.54 3.12
N TYR A 74 6.59 2.43 3.65
CA TYR A 74 6.25 2.92 4.99
C TYR A 74 5.54 1.83 5.80
N GLY A 75 5.85 1.74 7.10
CA GLY A 75 5.30 0.72 7.99
C GLY A 75 6.03 -0.63 7.90
N ARG A 76 5.26 -1.72 7.99
CA ARG A 76 5.74 -3.11 7.98
C ARG A 76 5.39 -3.87 6.70
N ILE A 77 4.32 -3.47 6.03
CA ILE A 77 3.84 -4.09 4.78
C ILE A 77 3.54 -3.04 3.72
N MET A 78 3.67 -3.44 2.47
CA MET A 78 3.19 -2.70 1.31
C MET A 78 2.19 -3.56 0.55
N LEU A 79 1.02 -3.00 0.26
CA LEU A 79 0.03 -3.65 -0.60
C LEU A 79 0.01 -2.96 -1.96
N ILE A 80 0.12 -3.74 -3.03
CA ILE A 80 -0.08 -3.26 -4.40
C ILE A 80 -1.32 -3.93 -4.96
N THR A 81 -2.24 -3.13 -5.48
CA THR A 81 -3.37 -3.61 -6.28
C THR A 81 -3.19 -3.18 -7.73
N ALA A 82 -3.36 -4.08 -8.68
CA ALA A 82 -3.10 -3.80 -10.09
C ALA A 82 -4.38 -3.92 -10.93
N TYR A 83 -4.49 -3.14 -12.01
CA TYR A 83 -5.57 -3.31 -12.99
C TYR A 83 -5.59 -4.78 -13.48
N PRO A 84 -6.76 -5.44 -13.63
CA PRO A 84 -8.12 -4.87 -13.66
C PRO A 84 -8.86 -4.80 -12.31
N TYR A 85 -8.19 -5.02 -11.18
CA TYR A 85 -8.80 -4.96 -9.84
C TYR A 85 -10.01 -5.88 -9.64
N GLN A 86 -10.02 -7.03 -10.32
CA GLN A 86 -11.19 -7.92 -10.35
C GLN A 86 -11.21 -8.96 -9.23
N SER A 87 -10.04 -9.33 -8.70
CA SER A 87 -9.94 -10.34 -7.64
C SER A 87 -8.66 -10.19 -6.82
N GLU A 88 -8.53 -11.00 -5.76
CA GLU A 88 -7.31 -11.11 -4.95
C GLU A 88 -6.07 -11.47 -5.78
N GLN A 89 -6.23 -12.09 -6.96
CA GLN A 89 -5.11 -12.35 -7.89
C GLN A 89 -4.46 -11.05 -8.41
N ASN A 90 -5.14 -9.91 -8.27
CA ASN A 90 -4.63 -8.60 -8.61
C ASN A 90 -4.06 -7.86 -7.39
N ILE A 91 -3.78 -8.57 -6.29
CA ILE A 91 -3.26 -8.01 -5.05
C ILE A 91 -2.00 -8.76 -4.64
N ILE A 92 -0.95 -8.00 -4.32
CA ILE A 92 0.28 -8.52 -3.72
C ILE A 92 0.59 -7.73 -2.45
N ILE A 93 1.01 -8.45 -1.41
CA ILE A 93 1.48 -7.85 -0.16
C ILE A 93 2.95 -8.20 -0.01
N LEU A 94 3.76 -7.21 0.33
CA LEU A 94 5.21 -7.29 0.35
C LEU A 94 5.75 -6.87 1.71
N ASP A 95 6.82 -7.52 2.15
CA ASP A 95 7.63 -7.02 3.27
C ASP A 95 8.57 -5.88 2.83
N ARG A 96 9.30 -5.31 3.79
CA ARG A 96 10.25 -4.21 3.54
C ARG A 96 11.43 -4.58 2.64
N LYS A 97 11.66 -5.87 2.39
CA LYS A 97 12.67 -6.37 1.43
C LYS A 97 12.08 -6.58 0.03
N GLY A 98 10.79 -6.25 -0.17
CA GLY A 98 10.09 -6.51 -1.42
C GLY A 98 9.74 -7.99 -1.61
N LYS A 99 9.77 -8.81 -0.56
CA LYS A 99 9.40 -10.22 -0.64
C LYS A 99 7.89 -10.39 -0.47
N PRO A 100 7.22 -11.18 -1.32
CA PRO A 100 5.79 -11.45 -1.17
C PRO A 100 5.46 -12.16 0.14
N LEU A 101 4.39 -11.72 0.79
CA LEU A 101 3.81 -12.31 1.99
C LEU A 101 2.53 -13.06 1.64
N LYS A 102 2.32 -14.18 2.32
CA LYS A 102 1.02 -14.88 2.28
C LYS A 102 0.03 -14.14 3.16
N TYR A 103 -1.21 -14.03 2.70
CA TYR A 103 -2.30 -13.40 3.43
C TYR A 103 -3.60 -14.17 3.17
N ALA A 104 -4.62 -13.84 3.95
CA ALA A 104 -6.00 -14.25 3.73
C ALA A 104 -6.90 -13.07 4.06
N VAL A 105 -7.99 -12.92 3.31
CA VAL A 105 -9.08 -12.01 3.64
C VAL A 105 -9.99 -12.73 4.65
N ILE A 106 -10.33 -12.06 5.75
CA ILE A 106 -11.10 -12.61 6.87
C ILE A 106 -12.46 -11.92 6.99
#